data_AF-A0A7S3KPC0-F1
#
_entry.id   AF-A0A7S3KPC0-F1
#
_cell.length_a   1.000
_cell.length_b   1.000
_cell.length_c   1.000
_cell.angle_alpha   90.00
_cell.angle_beta   90.00
_cell.angle_gamma   90.00
#
_symmetry.space_group_name_H-M   'P 1'
#
loop_
_entity.id
_entity.type
_entity.pdbx_description
1 polymer ?
#
loop_
_entity_poly.entity_id
_entity_poly.type
_entity_poly.pdbx_seq_one_letter_code
_entity_poly.pdbx_strand_id
1 'polypeptide(L)'
;EPSRGILIKNTLNMGKEKEHLNLVVIGHVDSGKSTTTGHLIYKLGGIDARTIEKFEKESAEMGKASFKYAWVLDKLKAERERGITIDI
;
A
#
# COMPACT_ATOMS: atom_id res chain seq x y z
N GLU A 1 -33.03 4.89 39.70
CA GLU A 1 -33.05 5.68 38.45
C GLU A 1 -33.20 7.17 38.78
N PRO A 2 -32.84 8.12 37.89
CA PRO A 2 -32.03 8.04 36.66
C PRO A 2 -30.84 9.04 36.69
N SER A 3 -29.72 8.86 35.99
CA SER A 3 -29.53 9.27 34.58
C SER A 3 -28.15 8.76 34.12
N ARG A 4 -28.07 7.65 33.37
CA ARG A 4 -27.91 7.66 31.90
C ARG A 4 -26.85 8.64 31.37
N GLY A 5 -25.66 8.67 31.96
CA GLY A 5 -24.46 9.24 31.35
C GLY A 5 -23.79 8.22 30.42
N ILE A 6 -24.39 8.06 29.24
CA ILE A 6 -23.81 7.55 27.98
C ILE A 6 -22.49 6.77 28.18
N LEU A 7 -22.61 5.47 28.46
CA LEU A 7 -21.60 4.49 28.07
C LEU A 7 -21.58 4.54 26.54
N ILE A 8 -20.76 5.44 25.96
CA ILE A 8 -20.47 5.41 24.54
C ILE A 8 -19.89 4.03 24.33
N LYS A 9 -20.71 3.18 23.72
CA LYS A 9 -20.33 1.92 23.14
C LYS A 9 -19.19 2.24 22.18
N ASN A 10 -17.96 2.23 22.67
CA ASN A 10 -16.82 1.78 21.90
C ASN A 10 -17.03 0.28 21.67
N THR A 11 -18.09 -0.05 20.94
CA THR A 11 -18.08 -1.19 20.04
C THR A 11 -17.15 -0.79 18.89
N LEU A 12 -15.88 -0.57 19.23
CA LEU A 12 -14.81 -0.85 18.30
C LEU A 12 -15.05 -2.31 17.99
N ASN A 13 -15.58 -2.53 16.79
CA ASN A 13 -15.72 -3.84 16.17
C ASN A 13 -14.36 -4.51 16.40
N MET A 14 -14.26 -5.33 17.45
CA MET A 14 -13.12 -6.24 17.64
C MET A 14 -13.28 -7.17 16.47
N GLY A 15 -12.66 -6.78 15.36
CA GLY A 15 -12.87 -7.41 14.07
C GLY A 15 -12.66 -8.88 14.30
N LYS A 16 -13.68 -9.68 13.96
CA LYS A 16 -13.50 -11.12 13.78
C LYS A 16 -12.16 -11.33 13.09
N GLU A 17 -11.34 -12.25 13.59
CA GLU A 17 -10.07 -12.59 12.94
C GLU A 17 -10.28 -12.62 11.44
N LYS A 18 -9.58 -11.72 10.74
CA LYS A 18 -9.72 -11.64 9.30
C LYS A 18 -9.13 -12.91 8.74
N GLU A 19 -9.89 -13.58 7.88
CA GLU A 19 -9.41 -14.77 7.19
C GLU A 19 -8.13 -14.44 6.42
N HIS A 20 -7.11 -15.26 6.60
CA HIS A 20 -5.84 -15.10 5.90
C HIS A 20 -6.02 -15.55 4.45
N LEU A 21 -5.69 -14.65 3.52
CA LEU A 21 -5.76 -14.90 2.08
C LEU A 21 -4.39 -14.62 1.46
N ASN A 22 -3.92 -15.57 0.65
CA ASN A 22 -2.75 -15.36 -0.20
C ASN A 22 -3.22 -14.95 -1.60
N LEU A 23 -2.71 -13.83 -2.10
CA LEU A 23 -3.10 -13.26 -3.40
C LEU A 23 -1.88 -13.18 -4.31
N VAL A 24 -2.05 -13.55 -5.59
CA VAL A 24 -1.04 -13.38 -6.64
C VAL A 24 -1.62 -12.50 -7.75
N VAL A 25 -0.86 -11.50 -8.19
CA VAL A 25 -1.26 -10.58 -9.28
C VAL A 25 -0.45 -10.91 -10.54
N ILE A 26 -1.14 -11.34 -11.59
CA ILE A 26 -0.54 -11.75 -12.88
C ILE A 26 -1.04 -10.88 -14.04
N GLY A 27 -0.27 -10.81 -15.12
CA GLY A 27 -0.59 -9.98 -16.29
C GLY A 27 0.64 -9.55 -17.08
N HIS A 28 0.41 -8.94 -18.26
CA HIS A 28 1.46 -8.48 -19.17
C HIS A 28 2.42 -7.47 -18.50
N VAL A 29 3.64 -7.36 -19.02
CA VAL A 29 4.74 -6.57 -18.40
C VAL A 29 4.29 -5.14 -18.09
N ASP A 30 3.61 -4.50 -19.04
CA ASP A 30 3.16 -3.10 -18.92
C ASP A 30 1.73 -2.92 -18.38
N SER A 31 1.10 -3.96 -17.84
CA SER A 31 -0.26 -3.86 -17.29
C SER A 31 -0.35 -3.12 -15.94
N GLY A 32 0.76 -2.62 -15.40
CA GLY A 32 0.75 -1.83 -14.16
C GLY A 32 0.39 -2.63 -12.91
N LYS A 33 0.78 -3.92 -12.85
CA LYS A 33 0.50 -4.83 -11.71
C LYS A 33 0.98 -4.26 -10.38
N SER A 34 2.25 -3.86 -10.31
CA SER A 34 2.89 -3.32 -9.11
C SER A 34 2.31 -1.95 -8.74
N THR A 35 1.98 -1.12 -9.74
CA THR A 35 1.30 0.17 -9.53
C THR A 35 -0.08 -0.01 -8.91
N THR A 36 -0.87 -0.94 -9.43
CA THR A 36 -2.24 -1.21 -8.92
C THR A 36 -2.19 -1.77 -7.50
N THR A 37 -1.28 -2.71 -7.26
CA THR A 37 -1.12 -3.36 -5.96
C THR A 37 -0.61 -2.36 -4.91
N GLY A 38 0.41 -1.56 -5.22
CA GLY A 38 0.90 -0.52 -4.33
C GLY A 38 -0.16 0.55 -4.03
N HIS A 39 -0.97 0.92 -5.03
CA HIS A 39 -2.07 1.87 -4.84
C HIS A 39 -3.18 1.30 -3.94
N LEU A 40 -3.48 -0.01 -4.04
CA LEU A 40 -4.41 -0.69 -3.15
C LEU A 40 -3.92 -0.66 -1.70
N ILE A 41 -2.66 -1.01 -1.46
CA ILE A 41 -2.06 -0.98 -0.11
C ILE A 41 -2.10 0.44 0.46
N TYR A 42 -1.79 1.45 -0.36
CA TYR A 42 -1.88 2.85 0.04
C TYR A 42 -3.30 3.25 0.46
N LYS A 43 -4.31 2.96 -0.36
CA LYS A 43 -5.71 3.28 -0.06
C LYS A 43 -6.25 2.55 1.17
N LEU A 44 -5.79 1.34 1.43
CA LEU A 44 -6.16 0.54 2.60
C LEU A 44 -5.41 0.97 3.88
N GLY A 45 -4.52 1.96 3.81
CA GLY A 45 -3.75 2.43 4.95
C GLY A 45 -2.64 1.48 5.39
N GLY A 46 -2.20 0.58 4.50
CA GLY A 46 -1.09 -0.35 4.77
C GLY A 46 0.30 0.30 4.74
N ILE A 47 0.38 1.60 4.39
CA ILE A 47 1.63 2.37 4.30
C ILE A 47 1.42 3.71 4.99
N ASP A 48 2.42 4.11 5.78
CA ASP A 48 2.45 5.42 6.45
C ASP A 48 2.65 6.58 5.46
N ALA A 49 2.01 7.73 5.72
CA ALA A 49 2.08 8.90 4.87
C ALA A 49 3.51 9.43 4.65
N ARG A 50 4.40 9.35 5.65
CA ARG A 50 5.79 9.78 5.50
C ARG A 50 6.58 8.88 4.55
N THR A 51 6.21 7.60 4.51
CA THR A 51 6.86 6.63 3.64
C THR A 51 6.50 6.89 2.19
N ILE A 52 5.22 7.20 1.90
CA ILE A 52 4.82 7.51 0.52
C ILE A 52 5.42 8.84 0.04
N GLU A 53 5.50 9.87 0.90
CA GLU A 53 6.16 11.14 0.56
C GLU A 53 7.65 10.94 0.22
N LYS A 54 8.34 10.07 0.98
CA LYS A 54 9.72 9.69 0.68
C LYS A 54 9.83 9.02 -0.69
N PHE A 55 8.96 8.07 -1.01
CA PHE A 55 8.96 7.40 -2.31
C PHE A 55 8.58 8.32 -3.47
N GLU A 56 7.68 9.28 -3.24
CA GLU A 56 7.38 10.34 -4.22
C GLU A 56 8.62 11.16 -4.54
N LYS A 57 9.39 11.57 -3.53
CA LYS A 57 10.63 12.31 -3.73
C LYS A 57 11.70 11.47 -4.45
N GLU A 58 11.96 10.24 -3.99
CA GLU A 58 12.95 9.35 -4.60
C GLU A 58 12.60 9.03 -6.07
N SER A 59 11.34 8.73 -6.35
CA SER A 59 10.90 8.41 -7.72
C SER A 59 10.95 9.65 -8.62
N ALA A 60 10.65 10.85 -8.11
CA ALA A 60 10.80 12.10 -8.84
C ALA A 60 12.26 12.42 -9.17
N GLU A 61 13.17 12.23 -8.22
CA GLU A 61 14.63 12.41 -8.42
C GLU A 61 15.17 11.46 -9.49
N MET A 62 14.59 10.26 -9.63
CA MET A 62 14.95 9.28 -10.67
C MET A 62 14.20 9.49 -11.99
N GLY A 63 13.42 10.57 -12.15
CA GLY A 63 12.65 10.84 -13.37
C GLY A 63 11.47 9.89 -13.60
N LYS A 64 11.02 9.19 -12.55
CA LYS A 64 9.99 8.14 -12.57
C LYS A 64 8.84 8.46 -11.61
N ALA A 65 8.47 9.73 -11.49
CA ALA A 65 7.43 10.20 -10.58
C ALA A 65 6.08 9.46 -10.72
N SER A 66 5.75 8.94 -11.90
CA SER A 66 4.55 8.15 -12.16
C SER A 66 4.54 6.77 -11.48
N PHE A 67 5.69 6.28 -11.03
CA PHE A 67 5.86 4.95 -10.45
C PHE A 67 5.90 4.94 -8.92
N LYS A 68 5.59 6.05 -8.25
CA LYS A 68 5.59 6.17 -6.77
C LYS A 68 4.91 5.01 -6.03
N TYR A 69 3.86 4.43 -6.61
CA TYR A 69 3.14 3.29 -6.04
C TYR A 69 3.84 1.95 -6.27
N ALA A 70 4.56 1.78 -7.39
CA ALA A 70 5.37 0.57 -7.61
C ALA A 70 6.56 0.49 -6.63
N TRP A 71 7.12 1.65 -6.24
CA TRP A 71 8.20 1.77 -5.23
C TRP A 71 7.87 1.20 -3.85
N VAL A 72 6.58 1.06 -3.54
CA VAL A 72 6.10 0.40 -2.33
C VAL A 72 6.51 -1.08 -2.31
N LEU A 73 6.49 -1.71 -3.47
CA LEU A 73 6.76 -3.14 -3.65
C LEU A 73 8.21 -3.36 -4.10
N ASP A 74 8.73 -2.49 -4.98
CA ASP A 74 10.08 -2.59 -5.53
C ASP A 74 11.13 -2.20 -4.47
N LYS A 75 11.81 -3.19 -3.92
CA LYS A 75 12.85 -3.02 -2.88
C LYS A 75 14.25 -2.97 -3.48
N LEU A 76 14.46 -3.59 -4.63
CA LEU A 76 15.78 -3.67 -5.24
C LEU A 76 16.08 -2.38 -6.01
N LYS A 77 17.32 -1.91 -5.92
CA LYS A 77 17.79 -0.75 -6.71
C LYS A 77 17.63 -0.99 -8.21
N ALA A 78 17.90 -2.22 -8.66
CA ALA A 78 17.77 -2.63 -10.06
C ALA A 78 16.32 -2.57 -10.56
N GLU A 79 15.33 -2.88 -9.72
CA GLU A 79 13.90 -2.78 -10.06
C GLU A 79 13.50 -1.32 -10.29
N ARG A 80 13.91 -0.44 -9.37
CA ARG A 80 13.63 1.00 -9.45
C ARG A 80 14.33 1.66 -10.65
N GLU A 81 15.59 1.29 -10.91
CA GLU A 81 16.34 1.78 -12.08
C GLU A 81 15.76 1.31 -13.41
N ARG A 82 15.31 0.06 -13.50
CA ARG A 82 14.77 -0.51 -14.75
C ARG A 82 13.26 -0.31 -14.93
N GLY A 83 12.52 -0.05 -13.86
CA GLY A 83 11.06 0.09 -13.87
C GLY A 83 10.32 -1.23 -14.10
N ILE A 84 10.96 -2.35 -13.74
CA ILE A 84 10.39 -3.71 -13.84
C ILE A 84 10.56 -4.41 -12.50
N THR A 85 9.57 -5.17 -12.08
CA THR A 85 9.66 -6.04 -10.91
C THR A 85 10.48 -7.28 -11.29
N ILE A 86 11.54 -7.56 -10.52
CA ILE A 86 12.51 -8.62 -10.79
C ILE A 86 12.29 -9.77 -9.82
N ASP A 87 11.94 -9.47 -8.56
CA ASP A 87 11.77 -10.46 -7.50
C ASP A 87 10.35 -10.39 -6.90
N ILE A 88 9.91 -11.48 -6.25
CA ILE A 88 8.59 -11.60 -5.59
C ILE A 88 8.75 -11.70 -4.07
#